data_AF-A0A1I2SW56-F1
#
_entry.id   AF-A0A1I2SW56-F1
#
_cell.length_a   1.000
_cell.length_b   1.000
_cell.length_c   1.000
_cell.angle_alpha   90.00
_cell.angle_beta   90.00
_cell.angle_gamma   90.00
#
_symmetry.space_group_name_H-M   'P 1'
#
loop_
_entity.id
_entity.type
_entity.pdbx_description
1 polymer ?
#
loop_
_entity_poly.entity_id
_entity_poly.type
_entity_poly.pdbx_seq_one_letter_code
_entity_poly.pdbx_strand_id
1 'polypeptide(L)'
;MIRLGIIGLVLVTWILQAEQGMELKDFRWENRVLILRDVQLGEINEDDFKERKLVYVQFLSDTLSATNFEGEIEPESFKEFLDIRPTENWFLIGLDGGLKSKGSKLPKISDIFRIIDAMPMRQSEMRKGKKDGKF
;
A
#
# COMPACT_ATOMS: atom_id res chain seq x y z
N MET A 1 35.38 -44.88 35.45
CA MET A 1 35.77 -44.13 34.24
C MET A 1 34.51 -43.71 33.49
N ILE A 2 34.19 -42.41 33.58
CA ILE A 2 33.40 -41.53 32.71
C ILE A 2 32.39 -42.17 31.75
N ARG A 3 31.09 -41.89 31.95
CA ARG A 3 30.16 -41.42 30.90
C ARG A 3 29.06 -40.55 31.53
N LEU A 4 29.30 -39.25 31.62
CA LEU A 4 28.25 -38.26 31.89
C LEU A 4 27.78 -37.74 30.54
N GLY A 5 26.55 -38.11 30.15
CA GLY A 5 25.92 -37.66 28.92
C GLY A 5 25.64 -36.16 28.99
N ILE A 6 26.15 -35.42 28.02
CA ILE A 6 25.85 -34.00 27.82
C ILE A 6 24.39 -33.93 27.36
N ILE A 7 23.50 -33.51 28.25
CA ILE A 7 22.14 -33.12 27.88
C ILE A 7 22.28 -31.80 27.13
N GLY A 8 22.13 -31.86 25.81
CA GLY A 8 22.15 -30.70 24.93
C GLY A 8 21.01 -29.75 25.29
N LEU A 9 21.38 -28.59 25.83
CA LEU A 9 20.49 -27.47 26.04
C LEU A 9 20.17 -26.85 24.66
N VAL A 10 19.05 -27.27 24.04
CA VAL A 10 18.53 -26.58 22.86
C VAL A 10 17.77 -25.35 23.35
N LEU A 11 18.46 -24.21 23.40
CA LEU A 11 17.84 -22.90 23.55
C LEU A 11 17.12 -22.54 22.24
N VAL A 12 15.84 -22.86 22.13
CA VAL A 12 14.97 -22.27 21.11
C VAL A 12 14.64 -20.85 21.57
N THR A 13 15.48 -19.89 21.21
CA THR A 13 15.12 -18.48 21.34
C THR A 13 14.09 -18.17 20.26
N TRP A 14 12.83 -18.01 20.65
CA TRP A 14 11.82 -17.38 19.81
C TRP A 14 12.28 -15.94 19.58
N ILE A 15 12.81 -15.67 18.39
CA ILE A 15 13.02 -14.31 17.93
C ILE A 15 11.64 -13.69 17.85
N LEU A 16 11.35 -12.73 18.75
CA LEU A 16 10.32 -11.73 18.53
C LEU A 16 10.73 -11.01 17.24
N GLN A 17 10.19 -11.45 16.10
CA GLN A 17 10.20 -10.62 14.91
C GLN A 17 9.30 -9.44 15.26
N ALA A 18 9.90 -8.27 15.44
CA ALA A 18 9.14 -7.04 15.30
C ALA A 18 8.53 -7.10 13.90
N GLU A 19 7.20 -7.13 13.81
CA GLU A 19 6.53 -6.90 12.53
C GLU A 19 7.01 -5.53 12.06
N GLN A 20 7.81 -5.52 11.01
CA GLN A 20 8.21 -4.25 10.40
C GLN A 20 7.03 -3.77 9.57
N GLY A 21 6.58 -2.55 9.84
CA GLY A 21 5.51 -1.92 9.07
C GLY A 21 5.87 -1.85 7.59
N MET A 22 4.87 -1.92 6.73
CA MET A 22 5.04 -1.85 5.28
C MET A 22 5.47 -0.45 4.86
N GLU A 23 6.61 -0.35 4.19
CA GLU A 23 7.09 0.89 3.60
C GLU A 23 6.44 1.12 2.22
N LEU A 24 6.47 2.37 1.73
CA LEU A 24 5.93 2.73 0.42
C LEU A 24 6.50 1.87 -0.73
N LYS A 25 7.78 1.48 -0.64
CA LYS A 25 8.44 0.65 -1.65
C LYS A 25 7.92 -0.78 -1.71
N ASP A 26 7.36 -1.28 -0.61
CA ASP A 26 6.92 -2.67 -0.47
C ASP A 26 5.56 -2.91 -1.14
N PHE A 27 4.82 -1.83 -1.43
CA PHE A 27 3.60 -1.89 -2.23
C PHE A 27 3.86 -2.13 -3.72
N ARG A 28 5.11 -2.04 -4.18
CA ARG A 28 5.45 -2.25 -5.59
C ARG A 28 5.05 -3.66 -6.04
N TRP A 29 4.47 -3.72 -7.23
CA TRP A 29 3.93 -4.88 -7.92
C TRP A 29 2.68 -5.50 -7.28
N GLU A 30 2.45 -5.25 -6.00
CA GLU A 30 1.30 -5.75 -5.25
C GLU A 30 0.11 -4.80 -5.28
N ASN A 31 0.33 -3.52 -5.00
CA ASN A 31 -0.73 -2.52 -4.84
C ASN A 31 -0.38 -1.17 -5.49
N ARG A 32 -1.43 -0.49 -5.95
CA ARG A 32 -1.40 0.95 -6.24
C ARG A 32 -1.63 1.67 -4.92
N VAL A 33 -1.00 2.81 -4.74
CA VAL A 33 -1.08 3.57 -3.48
C VAL A 33 -1.63 4.96 -3.74
N LEU A 34 -2.72 5.32 -3.06
CA LEU A 34 -3.27 6.67 -3.00
C LEU A 34 -2.87 7.32 -1.68
N ILE A 35 -1.85 8.17 -1.71
CA ILE A 35 -1.41 8.92 -0.54
C ILE A 35 -2.23 10.20 -0.45
N LEU A 36 -2.74 10.53 0.73
CA LEU A 36 -3.57 11.69 1.00
C LEU A 36 -2.99 12.48 2.18
N ARG A 37 -2.87 13.79 2.04
CA ARG A 37 -2.44 14.73 3.08
C ARG A 37 -3.54 15.75 3.30
N ASP A 38 -4.04 15.82 4.54
CA ASP A 38 -5.02 16.82 5.00
C ASP A 38 -6.29 16.91 4.13
N VAL A 39 -6.62 15.81 3.44
CA VAL A 39 -7.82 15.64 2.63
C VAL A 39 -8.45 14.29 2.95
N GLN A 40 -9.78 14.26 2.93
CA GLN A 40 -10.55 13.05 3.22
C GLN A 40 -11.12 12.46 1.94
N LEU A 41 -11.17 11.13 1.89
CA LEU A 41 -12.00 10.43 0.90
C LEU A 41 -13.48 10.59 1.28
N GLY A 42 -14.33 10.65 0.27
CA GLY A 42 -15.78 10.50 0.47
C GLY A 42 -16.13 9.04 0.75
N GLU A 43 -17.40 8.68 0.53
CA GLU A 43 -17.83 7.28 0.61
C GLU A 43 -17.02 6.40 -0.34
N ILE A 44 -16.50 5.30 0.21
CA ILE A 44 -15.71 4.30 -0.51
C ILE A 44 -16.51 3.01 -0.64
N ASN A 45 -16.34 2.35 -1.79
CA ASN A 45 -16.76 0.98 -2.00
C ASN A 45 -15.51 0.10 -1.96
N GLU A 46 -15.38 -0.74 -0.92
CA GLU A 46 -14.21 -1.58 -0.72
C GLU A 46 -13.94 -2.53 -1.90
N ASP A 47 -15.00 -3.01 -2.56
CA ASP A 47 -14.85 -3.90 -3.72
C ASP A 47 -14.19 -3.19 -4.90
N ASP A 48 -14.50 -1.91 -5.12
CA ASP A 48 -13.90 -1.10 -6.17
C ASP A 48 -12.39 -0.86 -5.95
N PHE A 49 -11.99 -0.74 -4.68
CA PHE A 49 -10.58 -0.61 -4.28
C PHE A 49 -9.86 -1.94 -4.44
N LYS A 50 -10.45 -3.04 -3.96
CA LYS A 50 -9.90 -4.39 -4.07
C LYS A 50 -9.71 -4.82 -5.53
N GLU A 51 -10.70 -4.59 -6.39
CA GLU A 51 -10.61 -4.93 -7.83
C GLU A 51 -9.44 -4.20 -8.52
N ARG A 52 -9.13 -2.99 -8.05
CA ARG A 52 -8.06 -2.13 -8.57
C ARG A 52 -6.75 -2.25 -7.81
N LYS A 53 -6.65 -3.18 -6.85
CA LYS A 53 -5.50 -3.32 -5.95
C LYS A 53 -5.07 -1.97 -5.38
N LEU A 54 -6.04 -1.13 -4.98
CA LEU A 54 -5.79 0.23 -4.54
C LEU A 54 -5.81 0.28 -3.01
N VAL A 55 -4.68 0.71 -2.44
CA VAL A 55 -4.55 1.04 -1.02
C VAL A 55 -4.54 2.55 -0.88
N TYR A 56 -5.32 3.12 0.05
CA TYR A 56 -5.15 4.51 0.43
C TYR A 56 -4.41 4.63 1.76
N VAL A 57 -3.56 5.64 1.88
CA VAL A 57 -2.86 5.98 3.12
C VAL A 57 -3.06 7.46 3.36
N GLN A 58 -3.78 7.79 4.42
CA GLN A 58 -4.20 9.14 4.73
C GLN A 58 -3.47 9.68 5.94
N PHE A 59 -2.91 10.87 5.79
CA PHE A 59 -2.25 11.65 6.83
C PHE A 59 -3.09 12.88 7.17
N LEU A 60 -3.23 13.16 8.46
CA LEU A 60 -3.79 14.40 9.00
C LEU A 60 -2.77 15.00 9.95
N SER A 61 -2.31 16.23 9.69
CA SER A 61 -1.25 16.88 10.48
C SER A 61 -0.03 15.97 10.70
N ASP A 62 0.47 15.38 9.62
CA ASP A 62 1.61 14.44 9.59
C ASP A 62 1.44 13.16 10.42
N THR A 63 0.23 12.85 10.86
CA THR A 63 -0.09 11.60 11.58
C THR A 63 -0.91 10.69 10.68
N LEU A 64 -0.56 9.40 10.63
CA LEU A 64 -1.35 8.39 9.92
C LEU A 64 -2.76 8.35 10.54
N SER A 65 -3.76 8.75 9.77
CA SER A 65 -5.14 8.90 10.23
C SER A 65 -6.03 7.74 9.79
N ALA A 66 -5.83 7.24 8.57
CA ALA A 66 -6.65 6.16 8.03
C ALA A 66 -5.93 5.41 6.89
N THR A 67 -6.26 4.15 6.73
CA THR A 67 -5.82 3.28 5.64
C THR A 67 -6.81 2.12 5.48
N ASN A 68 -6.94 1.58 4.27
CA ASN A 68 -7.62 0.29 4.03
C ASN A 68 -6.66 -0.89 3.94
N PHE A 69 -5.37 -0.67 4.21
CA PHE A 69 -4.39 -1.75 4.24
C PHE A 69 -4.60 -2.63 5.48
N GLU A 70 -4.76 -3.93 5.26
CA GLU A 70 -4.83 -4.94 6.31
C GLU A 70 -3.41 -5.29 6.78
N GLY A 71 -2.80 -4.40 7.57
CA GLY A 71 -1.46 -4.57 8.14
C GLY A 71 -0.90 -3.27 8.72
N GLU A 72 0.29 -3.36 9.32
CA GLU A 72 1.00 -2.17 9.82
C GLU A 72 1.66 -1.41 8.66
N ILE A 73 1.53 -0.09 8.67
CA ILE A 73 2.21 0.84 7.76
C ILE A 73 3.38 1.44 8.51
N GLU A 74 4.54 1.59 7.86
CA GLU A 74 5.64 2.41 8.39
C GLU A 74 5.49 3.87 7.92
N PRO A 75 4.96 4.78 8.75
CA PRO A 75 4.56 6.13 8.33
C PRO A 75 5.74 6.96 7.80
N GLU A 76 6.94 6.75 8.33
CA GLU A 76 8.15 7.51 8.03
C GLU A 76 8.50 7.46 6.54
N SER A 77 8.40 6.30 5.89
CA SER A 77 8.69 6.21 4.44
C SER A 77 7.71 7.00 3.57
N PHE A 78 6.47 7.16 4.02
CA PHE A 78 5.45 7.97 3.35
C PHE A 78 5.65 9.46 3.63
N LYS A 79 6.06 9.82 4.85
CA LYS A 79 6.40 11.19 5.23
C LYS A 79 7.58 11.71 4.41
N GLU A 80 8.65 10.93 4.26
CA GLU A 80 9.79 11.30 3.40
C GLU A 80 9.35 11.61 1.96
N PHE A 81 8.42 10.81 1.43
CA PHE A 81 7.84 11.05 0.10
C PHE A 81 7.01 12.34 0.05
N LEU A 82 6.26 12.64 1.11
CA LEU A 82 5.41 13.81 1.25
C LEU A 82 6.25 15.10 1.44
N ASP A 83 7.30 15.07 2.23
CA ASP A 83 8.13 16.24 2.60
C ASP A 83 8.80 16.89 1.38
N ILE A 84 9.23 16.09 0.41
CA ILE A 84 9.80 16.59 -0.84
C ILE A 84 8.72 17.11 -1.82
N ARG A 85 7.43 17.06 -1.45
CA ARG A 85 6.26 17.48 -2.25
C ARG A 85 5.25 18.28 -1.40
N PRO A 86 5.62 19.46 -0.88
CA PRO A 86 4.81 20.21 0.09
C PRO A 86 3.54 20.85 -0.51
N THR A 87 3.47 21.02 -1.84
CA THR A 87 2.38 21.74 -2.51
C THR A 87 1.19 20.86 -2.89
N GLU A 88 1.35 19.53 -2.84
CA GLU A 88 0.30 18.59 -3.22
C GLU A 88 -0.25 17.86 -2.00
N ASN A 89 -1.55 17.58 -2.08
CA ASN A 89 -2.33 16.97 -1.00
C ASN A 89 -2.73 15.53 -1.34
N TRP A 90 -2.47 15.07 -2.57
CA TRP A 90 -2.72 13.69 -2.95
C TRP A 90 -1.75 13.22 -4.02
N PHE A 91 -1.49 11.91 -4.02
CA PHE A 91 -0.59 11.25 -4.95
C PHE A 91 -1.12 9.86 -5.28
N LEU A 92 -1.18 9.53 -6.57
CA LEU A 92 -1.46 8.18 -7.05
C LEU A 92 -0.17 7.53 -7.53
N ILE A 93 0.23 6.47 -6.86
CA ILE A 93 1.39 5.64 -7.20
C ILE A 93 0.90 4.36 -7.87
N GLY A 94 1.51 4.00 -9.00
CA GLY A 94 1.18 2.78 -9.74
C GLY A 94 1.85 1.54 -9.14
N LEU A 95 1.49 0.37 -9.68
CA LEU A 95 2.11 -0.91 -9.32
C LEU A 95 3.61 -0.94 -9.61
N ASP A 96 4.11 -0.15 -10.54
CA ASP A 96 5.55 -0.05 -10.80
C ASP A 96 6.31 0.74 -9.72
N GLY A 97 5.60 1.40 -8.80
CA GLY A 97 6.12 2.38 -7.86
C GLY A 97 6.25 3.79 -8.45
N GLY A 98 5.83 3.99 -9.69
CA GLY A 98 5.91 5.30 -10.36
C GLY A 98 4.76 6.21 -9.96
N LEU A 99 5.05 7.51 -9.78
CA LEU A 99 4.03 8.55 -9.58
C LEU A 99 3.21 8.73 -10.87
N LYS A 100 1.90 8.50 -10.80
CA LYS A 100 0.96 8.53 -11.94
C LYS A 100 0.17 9.82 -12.00
N SER A 101 -0.22 10.37 -10.85
CA SER A 101 -0.92 11.65 -10.78
C SER A 101 -0.78 12.26 -9.39
N LYS A 102 -0.95 13.58 -9.30
CA LYS A 102 -0.91 14.34 -8.05
C LYS A 102 -1.63 15.68 -8.19
N GLY A 103 -1.92 16.32 -7.06
CA GLY A 103 -2.43 17.69 -7.06
C GLY A 103 -2.76 18.21 -5.67
N SER A 104 -3.09 19.50 -5.58
CA SER A 104 -3.55 20.15 -4.34
C SER A 104 -5.02 19.88 -4.03
N LYS A 105 -5.86 19.74 -5.07
CA LYS A 105 -7.28 19.41 -4.95
C LYS A 105 -7.50 17.94 -5.29
N LEU A 106 -8.03 17.18 -4.33
CA LEU A 106 -8.41 15.78 -4.53
C LEU A 106 -9.57 15.71 -5.56
N PRO A 107 -9.41 15.00 -6.70
CA PRO A 107 -10.51 14.78 -7.63
C PRO A 107 -11.53 13.80 -7.05
N LYS A 108 -12.65 13.60 -7.74
CA LYS A 108 -13.62 12.56 -7.36
C LYS A 108 -12.93 11.19 -7.43
N ILE A 109 -13.34 10.27 -6.56
CA ILE A 109 -12.78 8.92 -6.56
C ILE A 109 -12.97 8.20 -7.91
N SER A 110 -14.09 8.48 -8.60
CA SER A 110 -14.34 7.96 -9.95
C SER A 110 -13.34 8.46 -10.99
N ASP A 111 -12.79 9.68 -10.83
CA ASP A 111 -11.72 10.18 -11.69
C ASP A 111 -10.39 9.47 -11.41
N ILE A 112 -10.09 9.15 -10.14
CA ILE A 112 -8.92 8.33 -9.78
C ILE A 112 -9.05 6.93 -10.41
N PHE A 113 -10.23 6.31 -10.32
CA PHE A 113 -10.48 5.02 -10.95
C PHE A 113 -10.32 5.07 -12.47
N ARG A 114 -10.80 6.14 -13.12
CA ARG A 114 -10.60 6.34 -14.56
C ARG A 114 -9.11 6.45 -14.93
N ILE A 115 -8.30 7.13 -14.11
CA ILE A 115 -6.85 7.19 -14.30
C ILE A 115 -6.22 5.79 -14.16
N ILE A 116 -6.62 5.03 -13.14
CA ILE A 116 -6.15 3.65 -12.92
C ILE A 116 -6.54 2.73 -14.07
N ASP A 117 -7.81 2.77 -14.48
CA ASP A 117 -8.34 1.92 -15.55
C ASP A 117 -7.68 2.25 -16.89
N ALA A 118 -7.23 3.47 -17.14
CA ALA A 118 -6.45 3.82 -18.33
C ALA A 118 -5.00 3.27 -18.32
N MET A 119 -4.48 2.75 -17.19
CA MET A 119 -3.10 2.27 -17.12
C MET A 119 -2.90 0.96 -17.89
N PRO A 120 -1.80 0.79 -18.66
CA PRO A 120 -1.54 -0.43 -19.43
C PRO A 120 -1.57 -1.72 -18.60
N MET A 121 -1.02 -1.67 -17.38
CA MET A 121 -1.05 -2.81 -16.46
C MET A 121 -2.48 -3.18 -16.06
N ARG A 122 -3.32 -2.18 -15.76
CA ARG A 122 -4.72 -2.40 -15.41
C ARG A 122 -5.51 -2.98 -16.57
N GLN A 123 -5.28 -2.48 -17.78
CA GLN A 123 -5.86 -3.07 -19.00
C GLN A 123 -5.43 -4.52 -19.20
N SER A 124 -4.17 -4.87 -18.88
CA SER A 124 -3.70 -6.25 -18.90
C SER A 124 -4.39 -7.13 -17.84
N GLU A 125 -4.57 -6.63 -16.61
CA GLU A 125 -5.31 -7.33 -15.54
C GLU A 125 -6.74 -7.65 -15.98
N MET A 126 -7.47 -6.66 -16.50
CA MET A 126 -8.85 -6.83 -16.98
C MET A 126 -8.94 -7.84 -18.13
N ARG A 127 -7.96 -7.83 -19.05
CA ARG A 127 -7.88 -8.80 -20.15
C ARG A 127 -7.59 -10.23 -19.67
N LYS A 128 -6.80 -10.40 -18.60
CA LYS A 128 -6.53 -11.70 -17.98
C LYS A 128 -7.76 -12.22 -17.22
N GLY A 129 -8.38 -11.39 -16.38
CA GLY A 129 -9.58 -11.77 -15.63
C GLY A 129 -10.74 -12.22 -16.53
N LYS A 130 -10.90 -11.60 -17.70
CA LYS A 130 -11.88 -12.06 -18.72
C LYS A 130 -11.58 -13.43 -19.33
N LYS A 131 -10.33 -13.89 -19.32
CA LYS A 131 -9.94 -15.21 -19.85
C LYS A 131 -10.13 -16.34 -18.85
N ASP A 132 -10.06 -16.02 -17.56
CA ASP A 132 -10.18 -17.02 -16.48
C ASP A 132 -11.64 -17.27 -16.08
N GLY A 133 -12.53 -16.30 -16.34
CA GLY A 133 -13.99 -16.47 -16.29
C GLY A 133 -14.56 -17.10 -17.56
N LYS A 134 -14.04 -18.25 -18.01
CA LYS A 134 -14.65 -19.01 -19.10
C LYS A 134 -16.08 -19.41 -18.69
N PHE A 135 -17.04 -18.84 -19.40
CA PHE A 135 -18.46 -19.20 -19.43
C PHE A 135 -18.68 -20.69 -19.70
#